data_AF-A0A1G8R0M5-F1
#
_entry.id   AF-A0A1G8R0M5-F1
#
_cell.length_a   1.000
_cell.length_b   1.000
_cell.length_c   1.000
_cell.angle_alpha   90.00
_cell.angle_beta   90.00
_cell.angle_gamma   90.00
#
_symmetry.space_group_name_H-M   'P 1'
#
loop_
_entity.id
_entity.type
_entity.pdbx_description
1 polymer ?
#
loop_
_entity_poly.entity_id
_entity_poly.type
_entity_poly.pdbx_seq_one_letter_code
_entity_poly.pdbx_strand_id
1 'polypeptide(L)'
;MTVKLNKKAFDHAKHLIRDGKAVKDVRDDWSEHAPSADDENAFLEKHGYSEYSAWYLGVDDDHPDDQKGRYKFPYGDFKKIHRCAVISAESRAAQYDHDDIREALGQLLERLDED
;
A
#
# COMPACT_ATOMS: atom_id res chain seq x y z
N MET A 1 -15.49 -11.08 -2.18
CA MET A 1 -14.41 -10.23 -2.72
C MET A 1 -13.15 -11.06 -2.75
N THR A 2 -12.50 -11.17 -3.89
CA THR A 2 -11.31 -12.02 -4.07
C THR A 2 -10.07 -11.13 -4.11
N VAL A 3 -9.89 -10.32 -3.07
CA VAL A 3 -8.68 -9.49 -2.97
C VAL A 3 -7.50 -10.40 -2.71
N LYS A 4 -6.52 -10.37 -3.60
CA LYS A 4 -5.30 -11.16 -3.53
C LYS A 4 -4.11 -10.28 -3.15
N LEU A 5 -3.12 -10.89 -2.50
CA LEU A 5 -1.84 -10.24 -2.24
C LEU A 5 -1.12 -9.92 -3.55
N ASN A 6 -0.82 -8.64 -3.75
CA ASN A 6 0.02 -8.18 -4.84
C ASN A 6 1.50 -8.37 -4.48
N LYS A 7 2.09 -9.48 -4.96
CA LYS A 7 3.50 -9.80 -4.73
C LYS A 7 4.46 -8.74 -5.28
N LYS A 8 4.12 -8.07 -6.38
CA LYS A 8 4.95 -6.99 -6.94
C LYS A 8 4.99 -5.80 -6.01
N ALA A 9 3.84 -5.46 -5.43
CA ALA A 9 3.73 -4.38 -4.46
C ALA A 9 4.51 -4.67 -3.18
N PHE A 10 4.46 -5.92 -2.72
CA PHE A 10 5.23 -6.36 -1.56
C PHE A 10 6.75 -6.27 -1.80
N ASP A 11 7.23 -6.70 -2.97
CA ASP A 11 8.65 -6.56 -3.31
C ASP A 11 9.08 -5.09 -3.43
N HIS A 12 8.23 -4.25 -4.04
CA HIS A 12 8.45 -2.81 -4.13
C HIS A 12 8.57 -2.16 -2.75
N ALA A 13 7.64 -2.46 -1.83
CA ALA A 13 7.67 -1.97 -0.46
C ALA A 13 8.98 -2.36 0.25
N LYS A 14 9.41 -3.61 0.14
CA LYS A 14 10.67 -4.09 0.73
C LYS A 14 11.89 -3.36 0.15
N HIS A 15 11.87 -3.07 -1.15
CA HIS A 15 12.92 -2.31 -1.80
C HIS A 15 12.99 -0.88 -1.25
N LEU A 16 11.84 -0.22 -1.07
CA LEU A 16 11.78 1.14 -0.50
C LEU A 16 12.30 1.19 0.93
N ILE A 17 11.91 0.23 1.78
CA ILE A 17 12.43 0.14 3.15
C ILE A 17 13.96 0.01 3.12
N ARG A 18 14.48 -0.90 2.29
CA ARG A 18 15.92 -1.11 2.14
C ARG A 18 16.68 0.11 1.60
N ASP A 19 16.04 0.92 0.76
CA ASP A 19 16.58 2.17 0.21
C ASP A 19 16.48 3.34 1.22
N GLY A 20 15.94 3.11 2.42
CA GLY A 20 15.71 4.17 3.42
C GLY A 20 14.59 5.14 3.03
N LYS A 21 13.74 4.78 2.05
CA LYS A 21 12.59 5.57 1.61
C LYS A 21 11.36 5.33 2.48
N ALA A 22 11.58 5.30 3.79
CA ALA A 22 10.55 5.06 4.79
C ALA A 22 10.35 6.28 5.69
N VAL A 23 9.10 6.52 6.09
CA VAL A 23 8.73 7.56 7.04
C VAL A 23 8.09 6.90 8.26
N LYS A 24 8.69 7.13 9.43
CA LYS A 24 8.26 6.55 10.71
C LYS A 24 7.23 7.47 11.40
N ASP A 25 6.08 7.66 10.76
CA ASP A 25 4.98 8.43 11.34
C ASP A 25 4.11 7.61 12.30
N VAL A 26 3.22 8.28 13.01
CA VAL A 26 2.20 7.67 13.87
C VAL A 26 0.93 7.37 13.08
N ARG A 27 0.22 6.30 13.44
CA ARG A 27 -0.97 5.79 12.73
C ARG A 27 -2.02 6.88 12.42
N ASP A 28 -2.21 7.83 13.33
CA ASP A 28 -3.26 8.85 13.27
C ASP A 28 -3.09 9.80 12.07
N ASP A 29 -1.84 10.12 11.71
CA ASP A 29 -1.50 10.99 10.56
C ASP A 29 -1.92 10.43 9.21
N TRP A 30 -2.23 9.13 9.10
CA TRP A 30 -2.56 8.54 7.80
C TRP A 30 -3.78 9.19 7.15
N SER A 31 -4.74 9.69 7.93
CA SER A 31 -5.92 10.36 7.33
C SER A 31 -5.57 11.68 6.66
N GLU A 32 -4.47 12.33 7.03
CA GLU A 32 -3.96 13.57 6.44
C GLU A 32 -2.89 13.30 5.37
N HIS A 33 -2.10 12.23 5.54
CA HIS A 33 -1.04 11.83 4.62
C HIS A 33 -1.50 10.94 3.46
N ALA A 34 -2.71 10.36 3.54
CA ALA A 34 -3.24 9.54 2.46
C ALA A 34 -3.38 10.39 1.18
N PRO A 35 -2.92 9.87 0.03
CA PRO A 35 -3.06 10.57 -1.24
C PRO A 35 -4.53 10.84 -1.53
N SER A 36 -4.84 12.06 -1.97
CA SER A 36 -6.18 12.41 -2.41
C SER A 36 -6.45 11.80 -3.78
N ALA A 37 -7.74 11.71 -4.16
CA ALA A 37 -8.13 11.24 -5.49
C ALA A 37 -7.42 12.03 -6.62
N ASP A 38 -7.11 13.31 -6.39
CA ASP A 38 -6.35 14.14 -7.33
C ASP A 38 -4.88 13.67 -7.47
N ASP A 39 -4.18 13.41 -6.36
CA ASP A 39 -2.82 12.83 -6.37
C ASP A 39 -2.79 11.47 -7.06
N GLU A 40 -3.78 10.62 -6.81
CA GLU A 40 -3.93 9.33 -7.47
C GLU A 40 -4.13 9.48 -8.98
N ASN A 41 -4.93 10.46 -9.43
CA ASN A 41 -5.08 10.80 -10.85
C ASN A 41 -3.74 11.27 -11.44
N ALA A 42 -3.09 12.25 -10.82
CA ALA A 42 -1.85 12.80 -11.32
C ALA A 42 -0.72 11.75 -11.39
N PHE A 43 -0.67 10.82 -10.43
CA PHE A 43 0.27 9.71 -10.45
C PHE A 43 -0.03 8.72 -11.59
N LEU A 44 -1.30 8.34 -11.75
CA LEU A 44 -1.74 7.46 -12.83
C LEU A 44 -1.50 8.05 -14.22
N GLU A 45 -1.69 9.35 -14.42
CA GLU A 45 -1.42 10.01 -15.70
C GLU A 45 0.07 10.04 -16.05
N LYS A 46 0.94 10.14 -15.03
CA LYS A 46 2.40 10.19 -15.24
C LYS A 46 3.05 8.82 -15.37
N HIS A 47 2.64 7.86 -14.56
CA HIS A 47 3.31 6.56 -14.38
C HIS A 47 2.47 5.37 -14.88
N GLY A 48 1.15 5.56 -15.02
CA GLY A 48 0.21 4.51 -15.43
C GLY A 48 -0.15 3.51 -14.33
N TYR A 49 -1.07 2.62 -14.67
CA TYR A 49 -1.59 1.60 -13.74
C TYR A 49 -0.53 0.60 -13.26
N SER A 50 0.52 0.37 -14.05
CA SER A 50 1.58 -0.59 -13.68
C SER A 50 2.32 -0.16 -12.42
N GLU A 51 2.77 1.10 -12.34
CA GLU A 51 3.38 1.63 -11.12
C GLU A 51 2.35 1.84 -10.02
N TYR A 52 1.16 2.35 -10.36
CA TYR A 52 0.10 2.55 -9.36
C TYR A 52 -0.19 1.23 -8.63
N SER A 53 -0.34 0.12 -9.35
CA SER A 53 -0.57 -1.20 -8.74
C SER A 53 0.52 -1.62 -7.75
N ALA A 54 1.77 -1.20 -7.96
CA ALA A 54 2.89 -1.54 -7.08
C ALA A 54 2.76 -0.87 -5.70
N TRP A 55 1.97 0.19 -5.55
CA TRP A 55 1.76 0.89 -4.28
C TRP A 55 0.62 0.31 -3.42
N TYR A 56 -0.05 -0.74 -3.89
CA TYR A 56 -1.19 -1.37 -3.23
C TYR A 56 -0.98 -2.86 -3.04
N LEU A 57 -1.09 -3.32 -1.79
CA LEU A 57 -0.88 -4.73 -1.46
C LEU A 57 -2.08 -5.62 -1.74
N GLY A 58 -3.28 -5.06 -1.85
CA GLY A 58 -4.45 -5.79 -2.31
C GLY A 58 -4.76 -5.49 -3.76
N VAL A 59 -4.95 -6.53 -4.54
CA VAL A 59 -5.56 -6.43 -5.87
C VAL A 59 -6.85 -7.23 -5.87
N ASP A 60 -7.96 -6.54 -6.11
CA ASP A 60 -9.25 -7.17 -6.31
C ASP A 60 -9.32 -7.72 -7.74
N ASP A 61 -9.51 -9.03 -7.92
CA ASP A 61 -9.55 -9.62 -9.27
C ASP A 61 -10.92 -9.48 -9.94
N ASP A 62 -11.94 -9.06 -9.18
CA ASP A 62 -13.31 -8.88 -9.66
C ASP A 62 -13.46 -7.60 -10.49
N HIS A 63 -12.60 -6.60 -10.25
CA HIS A 63 -12.59 -5.34 -10.98
C HIS A 63 -11.61 -5.37 -12.17
N PRO A 64 -11.97 -4.79 -13.34
CA PRO A 64 -11.05 -4.61 -14.47
C PRO A 64 -9.83 -3.77 -14.09
N ASP A 65 -8.72 -4.00 -14.78
CA ASP A 65 -7.42 -3.36 -14.55
C ASP A 65 -7.44 -1.82 -14.69
N ASP A 66 -8.38 -1.28 -15.45
CA ASP A 66 -8.59 0.16 -15.66
C ASP A 66 -9.41 0.83 -14.54
N GLN A 67 -9.74 0.11 -13.45
CA GLN A 67 -10.41 0.69 -12.28
C GLN A 67 -9.45 0.88 -11.12
N LYS A 68 -9.28 2.13 -10.69
CA LYS A 68 -8.47 2.48 -9.49
C LYS A 68 -8.91 1.73 -8.24
N GLY A 69 -10.22 1.56 -8.07
CA GLY A 69 -10.82 0.84 -6.93
C GLY A 69 -10.46 -0.65 -6.84
N ARG A 70 -9.86 -1.22 -7.91
CA ARG A 70 -9.26 -2.55 -7.94
C ARG A 70 -8.13 -2.68 -6.93
N TYR A 71 -7.36 -1.62 -6.75
CA TYR A 71 -6.18 -1.60 -5.90
C TYR A 71 -6.57 -1.13 -4.50
N LYS A 72 -6.22 -1.93 -3.48
CA LYS A 72 -6.60 -1.73 -2.09
C LYS A 72 -5.37 -1.86 -1.19
N PHE A 73 -5.48 -1.36 0.04
CA PHE A 73 -4.38 -1.40 1.02
C PHE A 73 -3.14 -0.63 0.53
N PRO A 74 -3.25 0.70 0.37
CA PRO A 74 -2.08 1.53 0.13
C PRO A 74 -1.16 1.49 1.35
N TYR A 75 0.15 1.47 1.10
CA TYR A 75 1.17 1.48 2.15
C TYR A 75 2.08 2.71 2.11
N GLY A 76 1.79 3.69 1.26
CA GLY A 76 2.61 4.89 1.09
C GLY A 76 1.93 5.98 0.25
N ASP A 77 2.65 7.08 0.03
CA ASP A 77 2.20 8.30 -0.65
C ASP A 77 2.62 8.36 -2.15
N PHE A 78 2.91 7.21 -2.76
CA PHE A 78 3.53 7.09 -4.09
C PHE A 78 4.98 7.61 -4.21
N LYS A 79 5.61 8.00 -3.09
CA LYS A 79 7.02 8.38 -3.06
C LYS A 79 7.79 7.63 -1.99
N LYS A 80 7.18 7.45 -0.81
CA LYS A 80 7.78 6.76 0.34
C LYS A 80 6.78 5.82 0.98
N ILE A 81 7.31 4.84 1.69
CA ILE A 81 6.49 3.98 2.54
C ILE A 81 6.27 4.70 3.88
N HIS A 82 5.02 4.78 4.32
CA HIS A 82 4.66 5.41 5.58
C HIS A 82 4.25 4.36 6.59
N ARG A 83 4.85 4.39 7.79
CA ARG A 83 4.52 3.46 8.88
C ARG A 83 3.03 3.54 9.24
N CYS A 84 2.45 4.74 9.23
CA CYS A 84 1.03 4.95 9.49
C CYS A 84 0.10 4.30 8.44
N ALA A 85 0.52 4.31 7.17
CA ALA A 85 -0.18 3.66 6.07
C ALA A 85 -0.20 2.14 6.25
N VAL A 86 0.96 1.55 6.55
CA VAL A 86 1.10 0.10 6.78
C VAL A 86 0.20 -0.35 7.93
N ILE A 87 0.21 0.36 9.07
CA ILE A 87 -0.64 0.03 10.23
C ILE A 87 -2.13 0.18 9.89
N SER A 88 -2.51 1.25 9.18
CA SER A 88 -3.91 1.46 8.77
C SER A 88 -4.38 0.39 7.79
N ALA A 89 -3.52 0.00 6.85
CA ALA A 89 -3.79 -1.08 5.91
C ALA A 89 -3.92 -2.43 6.64
N GLU A 90 -3.04 -2.72 7.60
CA GLU A 90 -3.04 -3.99 8.35
C GLU A 90 -4.34 -4.13 9.15
N SER A 91 -4.73 -3.06 9.86
CA SER A 91 -5.98 -2.99 10.60
C SER A 91 -7.19 -3.21 9.69
N ARG A 92 -7.21 -2.64 8.48
CA ARG A 92 -8.28 -2.91 7.51
C ARG A 92 -8.22 -4.35 7.00
N ALA A 93 -7.04 -4.90 6.71
CA ALA A 93 -6.91 -6.25 6.19
C ALA A 93 -7.44 -7.27 7.20
N ALA A 94 -7.16 -7.07 8.50
CA ALA A 94 -7.70 -7.86 9.58
C ALA A 94 -9.24 -7.74 9.71
N GLN A 95 -9.82 -6.55 9.50
CA GLN A 95 -11.27 -6.35 9.54
C GLN A 95 -12.02 -7.06 8.41
N TYR A 96 -11.38 -7.24 7.26
CA TYR A 96 -11.96 -7.89 6.08
C TYR A 96 -11.47 -9.33 5.87
N ASP A 97 -10.82 -9.93 6.88
CA ASP A 97 -10.34 -11.33 6.85
C ASP A 97 -9.35 -11.61 5.69
N HIS A 98 -8.49 -10.63 5.39
CA HIS A 98 -7.43 -10.76 4.38
C HIS A 98 -6.10 -11.13 5.03
N ASP A 99 -5.98 -12.37 5.54
CA ASP A 99 -4.79 -12.83 6.26
C ASP A 99 -3.49 -12.69 5.46
N ASP A 100 -3.46 -13.09 4.18
CA ASP A 100 -2.25 -12.96 3.34
C ASP A 100 -1.72 -11.51 3.27
N ILE A 101 -2.64 -10.54 3.19
CA ILE A 101 -2.31 -9.12 3.08
C ILE A 101 -1.87 -8.59 4.46
N ARG A 102 -2.58 -8.99 5.51
CA ARG A 102 -2.25 -8.65 6.90
C ARG A 102 -0.86 -9.15 7.28
N GLU A 103 -0.54 -10.40 6.99
CA GLU A 103 0.79 -10.98 7.26
C GLU A 103 1.90 -10.23 6.49
N ALA A 104 1.67 -9.93 5.21
CA ALA A 104 2.61 -9.16 4.41
C ALA A 104 2.83 -7.74 4.98
N LEU A 105 1.77 -7.06 5.41
CA LEU A 105 1.86 -5.75 6.04
C LEU A 105 2.60 -5.80 7.37
N GLY A 106 2.32 -6.80 8.21
CA GLY A 106 3.05 -7.03 9.46
C GLY A 106 4.56 -7.20 9.22
N GLN A 107 4.94 -8.01 8.23
CA GLN A 107 6.35 -8.18 7.86
C GLN A 107 7.01 -6.88 7.36
N LEU A 108 6.28 -6.00 6.68
CA LEU A 108 6.80 -4.68 6.29
C LEU A 108 6.94 -3.77 7.51
N LEU A 109 5.97 -3.81 8.42
CA LEU A 109 5.98 -3.02 9.64
C LEU A 109 7.17 -3.39 10.54
N GLU A 110 7.42 -4.69 10.74
CA GLU A 110 8.57 -5.17 11.50
C GLU A 110 9.89 -4.65 10.89
N ARG A 111 10.02 -4.74 9.56
CA ARG A 111 11.21 -4.22 8.83
C ARG A 111 11.36 -2.70 8.94
N LEU A 112 10.26 -1.96 9.01
CA LEU A 112 10.26 -0.51 9.20
C LEU A 112 10.69 -0.12 10.62
N ASP A 113 10.40 -0.97 11.61
CA ASP A 113 10.73 -0.74 13.02
C ASP A 113 12.15 -1.21 13.37
N GLU A 114 12.69 -2.21 12.66
CA GLU A 114 14.06 -2.75 12.84
C GLU A 114 15.20 -1.86 12.29
N ASP A 115 14.94 -1.02 11.29
CA ASP A 115 15.92 -0.05 10.72
C ASP A 115 16.12 1.17 11.64
#